data_AF-A0A2M8SAI2-F1
#
_entry.id   AF-A0A2M8SAI2-F1
#
_cell.length_a   1.000
_cell.length_b   1.000
_cell.length_c   1.000
_cell.angle_alpha   90.00
_cell.angle_beta   90.00
_cell.angle_gamma   90.00
#
_symmetry.space_group_name_H-M   'P 1'
#
loop_
_entity.id
_entity.type
_entity.pdbx_description
1 polymer ?
#
loop_
_entity_poly.entity_id
_entity_poly.type
_entity_poly.pdbx_seq_one_letter_code
_entity_poly.pdbx_strand_id
1 'polypeptide(L)'
;MRKWLSLLVLAAYLATTLLAALFLPVGAQAQGGVKFSTAKIDIWPEFDRPAVLVIEHLTLAPDTVLPADLTVRIPAQATVNAVASAEASGALLNINYDRQIQGEWATLSLSTTSLDIQIEYYDALIKQGAARHYVYLWAGDYAVDSFAVQFQMPIEASDLQTSPALPNSIIGAEGLTYYTSVFGSLAAGETYMLTVDYQKATDSLSAPGLSVQPAENPATAPGRVTWTKYVPWVLGILGAVLFLFGLVAGVLYWQGRRRDSGGVSRQRHAPGREKTGEQSEAVYCHQCGRRAQLGDVFCRACGIRIRRGEQ
;
A
#
# COMPACT_ATOMS: atom_id res chain seq x y z
N MET A 1 -20.74 11.95 65.82
CA MET A 1 -19.29 11.90 65.58
C MET A 1 -18.85 10.75 64.66
N ARG A 2 -19.12 9.46 64.97
CA ARG A 2 -18.74 8.31 64.11
C ARG A 2 -19.21 8.38 62.64
N LYS A 3 -20.46 8.80 62.38
CA LYS A 3 -21.02 8.89 61.01
C LYS A 3 -20.32 9.95 60.13
N TRP A 4 -19.84 11.04 60.74
CA TRP A 4 -19.15 12.12 60.03
C TRP A 4 -17.71 11.74 59.71
N LEU A 5 -17.06 10.98 60.60
CA LEU A 5 -15.75 10.38 60.32
C LEU A 5 -15.81 9.41 59.13
N SER A 6 -16.85 8.58 59.05
CA SER A 6 -17.04 7.65 57.94
C SER A 6 -17.25 8.35 56.59
N LEU A 7 -17.98 9.48 56.58
CA LEU A 7 -18.18 10.28 55.36
C LEU A 7 -16.90 10.97 54.90
N LEU A 8 -16.08 11.47 55.84
CA LEU A 8 -14.79 12.09 55.52
C LEU A 8 -13.78 11.08 54.98
N VAL A 9 -13.74 9.87 55.54
CA VAL A 9 -12.87 8.79 55.03
C VAL A 9 -13.31 8.34 53.65
N LEU A 10 -14.62 8.22 53.39
CA LEU A 10 -15.13 7.85 52.07
C LEU A 10 -14.84 8.93 51.03
N ALA A 11 -15.00 10.21 51.37
CA ALA A 11 -14.69 11.34 50.49
C ALA A 11 -13.18 11.44 50.20
N ALA A 12 -12.34 11.20 51.21
CA ALA A 12 -10.88 11.16 51.02
C ALA A 12 -10.46 10.00 50.12
N TYR A 13 -11.06 8.81 50.29
CA TYR A 13 -10.80 7.65 49.45
C TYR A 13 -11.26 7.87 48.00
N LEU A 14 -12.43 8.49 47.82
CA LEU A 14 -12.94 8.85 46.50
C LEU A 14 -12.01 9.85 45.82
N ALA A 15 -11.56 10.87 46.55
CA ALA A 15 -10.64 11.88 46.05
C ALA A 15 -9.27 11.28 45.68
N THR A 16 -8.71 10.36 46.48
CA THR A 16 -7.45 9.68 46.11
C THR A 16 -7.60 8.73 44.94
N THR A 17 -8.73 8.02 44.81
CA THR A 17 -8.99 7.19 43.61
C THR A 17 -9.17 8.03 42.35
N LEU A 18 -9.82 9.18 42.45
CA LEU A 18 -9.98 10.12 41.33
C LEU A 18 -8.64 10.75 40.93
N LEU A 19 -7.80 11.08 41.91
CA LEU A 19 -6.47 11.63 41.67
C LEU A 19 -5.53 10.57 41.06
N ALA A 20 -5.62 9.31 41.48
CA ALA A 20 -4.85 8.21 40.89
C ALA A 20 -5.26 7.93 39.43
N ALA A 21 -6.53 8.14 39.07
CA ALA A 21 -7.00 8.01 37.69
C ALA A 21 -6.43 9.11 36.76
N LEU A 22 -6.07 10.29 37.28
CA LEU A 22 -5.38 11.36 36.53
C LEU A 22 -3.90 11.04 36.25
N PHE A 23 -3.32 10.09 36.97
CA PHE A 23 -1.94 9.61 36.75
C PHE A 23 -1.86 8.30 35.97
N LEU A 24 -3.00 7.77 35.51
CA LEU A 24 -2.95 6.69 34.51
C LEU A 24 -2.36 7.29 33.23
N PRO A 25 -1.26 6.72 32.70
CA PRO A 25 -0.73 7.16 31.42
C PRO A 25 -1.83 6.88 30.39
N VAL A 26 -2.51 7.94 29.94
CA VAL A 26 -3.24 7.90 28.69
C VAL A 26 -2.16 7.60 27.66
N GLY A 27 -2.11 6.34 27.19
CA GLY A 27 -1.23 5.98 26.10
C GLY A 27 -1.55 6.95 24.96
N ALA A 28 -0.64 7.90 24.73
CA ALA A 28 -0.57 8.59 23.47
C ALA A 28 -0.46 7.47 22.44
N GLN A 29 -1.54 7.22 21.70
CA GLN A 29 -1.43 6.54 20.42
C GLN A 29 -0.35 7.34 19.70
N ALA A 30 0.85 6.76 19.57
CA ALA A 30 1.90 7.36 18.78
C ALA A 30 1.25 7.65 17.43
N GLN A 31 1.10 8.93 17.09
CA GLN A 31 0.87 9.31 15.70
C GLN A 31 2.02 8.62 14.97
N GLY A 32 1.69 7.62 14.15
CA GLY A 32 2.68 6.85 13.42
C GLY A 32 3.54 7.85 12.66
N GLY A 33 4.75 8.08 13.16
CA GLY A 33 5.68 9.01 12.54
C GLY A 33 5.90 8.56 11.11
N VAL A 34 5.98 9.50 10.18
CA VAL A 34 6.35 9.18 8.81
C VAL A 34 7.66 8.39 8.85
N LYS A 35 7.72 7.28 8.12
CA LYS A 35 8.91 6.44 8.01
C LYS A 35 9.08 6.00 6.57
N PHE A 36 10.30 5.66 6.20
CA PHE A 36 10.59 5.11 4.88
C PHE A 36 10.59 3.58 4.95
N SER A 37 9.85 2.94 4.05
CA SER A 37 10.02 1.51 3.81
C SER A 37 11.34 1.25 3.09
N THR A 38 11.75 2.13 2.18
CA THR A 38 13.03 2.05 1.47
C THR A 38 13.66 3.43 1.30
N ALA A 39 14.97 3.49 1.47
CA ALA A 39 15.80 4.59 0.98
C ALA A 39 16.97 4.00 0.20
N LYS A 40 17.04 4.29 -1.11
CA LYS A 40 18.15 3.90 -1.98
C LYS A 40 18.89 5.15 -2.44
N ILE A 41 20.18 5.20 -2.19
CA ILE A 41 21.03 6.35 -2.53
C ILE A 41 21.94 5.96 -3.70
N ASP A 42 21.77 6.64 -4.82
CA ASP A 42 22.66 6.50 -5.97
C ASP A 42 23.66 7.66 -5.99
N ILE A 43 24.94 7.35 -6.09
CA ILE A 43 26.05 8.31 -6.02
C ILE A 43 26.85 8.23 -7.32
N TRP A 44 26.71 9.26 -8.15
CA TRP A 44 27.26 9.33 -9.50
C TRP A 44 28.25 10.50 -9.61
N PRO A 45 29.52 10.29 -9.23
CA PRO A 45 30.55 11.30 -9.42
C PRO A 45 30.91 11.46 -10.90
N GLU A 46 31.20 12.70 -11.29
CA GLU A 46 31.73 13.04 -12.61
C GLU A 46 30.89 12.46 -13.76
N PHE A 47 29.56 12.37 -13.56
CA PHE A 47 28.64 11.79 -14.55
C PHE A 47 28.39 12.77 -15.69
N ASP A 48 27.75 13.90 -15.41
CA ASP A 48 27.41 14.95 -16.38
C ASP A 48 27.91 16.34 -15.95
N ARG A 49 28.47 16.46 -14.74
CA ARG A 49 29.10 17.67 -14.18
C ARG A 49 30.37 17.29 -13.41
N PRO A 50 31.34 18.20 -13.22
CA PRO A 50 32.52 17.98 -12.38
C PRO A 50 32.18 18.04 -10.88
N ALA A 51 31.13 17.32 -10.47
CA ALA A 51 30.54 17.26 -9.14
C ALA A 51 30.01 15.83 -8.91
N VAL A 52 29.41 15.58 -7.75
CA VAL A 52 28.72 14.31 -7.46
C VAL A 52 27.21 14.51 -7.60
N LEU A 53 26.58 13.82 -8.54
CA LEU A 53 25.12 13.71 -8.58
C LEU A 53 24.69 12.67 -7.54
N VAL A 54 23.90 13.09 -6.57
CA VAL A 54 23.25 12.20 -5.60
C VAL A 54 21.77 12.12 -5.95
N ILE A 55 21.26 10.89 -6.02
CA ILE A 55 19.85 10.61 -6.27
C ILE A 55 19.33 9.78 -5.09
N GLU A 56 18.44 10.37 -4.30
CA GLU A 56 17.77 9.71 -3.19
C GLU A 56 16.41 9.23 -3.67
N HIS A 57 16.26 7.91 -3.75
CA HIS A 57 14.97 7.25 -4.01
C HIS A 57 14.36 6.86 -2.68
N LEU A 58 13.30 7.56 -2.29
CA LEU A 58 12.65 7.41 -0.99
C LEU A 58 11.23 6.85 -1.19
N THR A 59 10.91 5.75 -0.51
CA THR A 59 9.56 5.18 -0.52
C THR A 59 9.00 5.22 0.90
N LEU A 60 7.92 5.97 1.10
CA LEU A 60 7.15 6.02 2.34
C LEU A 60 6.58 4.64 2.70
N ALA A 61 6.30 4.42 3.99
CA ALA A 61 5.62 3.20 4.40
C ALA A 61 4.22 3.11 3.78
N PRO A 62 3.75 1.90 3.41
CA PRO A 62 2.48 1.73 2.70
C PRO A 62 1.24 2.14 3.50
N ASP A 63 1.36 2.27 4.82
CA ASP A 63 0.34 2.75 5.74
C ASP A 63 0.40 4.26 6.00
N THR A 64 1.31 4.98 5.32
CA THR A 64 1.41 6.45 5.41
C THR A 64 0.14 7.11 4.88
N VAL A 65 -0.45 8.01 5.66
CA VAL A 65 -1.61 8.80 5.24
C VAL A 65 -1.15 9.93 4.30
N LEU A 66 -1.81 10.05 3.14
CA LEU A 66 -1.49 11.03 2.10
C LEU A 66 -2.57 12.14 2.04
N PRO A 67 -2.22 13.39 1.68
CA PRO A 67 -0.86 13.87 1.41
C PRO A 67 0.01 13.85 2.67
N ALA A 68 1.29 13.58 2.48
CA ALA A 68 2.27 13.56 3.55
C ALA A 68 3.23 14.75 3.40
N ASP A 69 3.48 15.44 4.50
CA ASP A 69 4.50 16.49 4.57
C ASP A 69 5.82 15.88 5.03
N LEU A 70 6.88 16.21 4.30
CA LEU A 70 8.22 15.67 4.48
C LEU A 70 9.23 16.80 4.60
N THR A 71 10.27 16.52 5.37
CA THR A 71 11.39 17.43 5.56
C THR A 71 12.68 16.65 5.42
N VAL A 72 13.40 16.81 4.30
CA VAL A 72 14.63 16.08 4.01
C VAL A 72 15.83 17.04 4.12
N ARG A 73 16.92 16.59 4.74
CA ARG A 73 18.15 17.38 4.86
C ARG A 73 19.19 16.92 3.83
N ILE A 74 19.76 17.90 3.13
CA ILE A 74 20.89 17.74 2.22
C ILE A 74 22.01 18.71 2.62
N PRO A 75 23.26 18.53 2.16
CA PRO A 75 24.33 19.47 2.47
C PRO A 75 24.00 20.92 2.05
N ALA A 76 24.35 21.91 2.87
CA ALA A 76 23.97 23.31 2.64
C ALA A 76 24.52 23.87 1.31
N GLN A 77 25.70 23.43 0.90
CA GLN A 77 26.36 23.78 -0.35
C GLN A 77 25.79 23.06 -1.57
N ALA A 78 25.00 22.00 -1.37
CA ALA A 78 24.46 21.21 -2.48
C ALA A 78 23.46 22.02 -3.30
N THR A 79 23.50 21.82 -4.62
CA THR A 79 22.57 22.43 -5.57
C THR A 79 21.51 21.41 -5.94
N VAL A 80 20.25 21.67 -5.58
CA VAL A 80 19.11 20.80 -5.93
C VAL A 80 18.94 20.80 -7.46
N ASN A 81 18.91 19.61 -8.04
CA ASN A 81 18.62 19.39 -9.46
C ASN A 81 17.12 19.17 -9.68
N ALA A 82 16.51 18.29 -8.88
CA ALA A 82 15.09 17.97 -8.97
C ALA A 82 14.55 17.45 -7.64
N VAL A 83 13.27 17.70 -7.38
CA VAL A 83 12.48 17.02 -6.34
C VAL A 83 11.20 16.58 -7.03
N ALA A 84 10.96 15.27 -7.06
CA ALA A 84 9.85 14.69 -7.80
C ALA A 84 9.12 13.64 -6.98
N SER A 85 7.84 13.43 -7.29
CA SER A 85 7.05 12.31 -6.78
C SER A 85 6.50 11.47 -7.92
N ALA A 86 6.36 10.16 -7.72
CA ALA A 86 5.80 9.28 -8.75
C ALA A 86 4.29 9.46 -8.88
N GLU A 87 3.78 9.51 -10.11
CA GLU A 87 2.35 9.36 -10.40
C GLU A 87 1.92 7.89 -10.40
N ALA A 88 0.61 7.63 -10.49
CA ALA A 88 0.06 6.28 -10.68
C ALA A 88 0.60 5.56 -11.92
N SER A 89 1.06 6.30 -12.94
CA SER A 89 1.72 5.76 -14.14
C SER A 89 3.15 5.25 -13.87
N GLY A 90 3.75 5.67 -12.76
CA GLY A 90 5.16 5.54 -12.41
C GLY A 90 6.05 6.63 -13.02
N ALA A 91 5.49 7.62 -13.73
CA ALA A 91 6.24 8.78 -14.18
C ALA A 91 6.58 9.68 -12.98
N LEU A 92 7.79 10.25 -12.98
CA LEU A 92 8.20 11.22 -11.97
C LEU A 92 7.76 12.62 -12.41
N LEU A 93 7.02 13.31 -11.53
CA LEU A 93 6.67 14.70 -11.71
C LEU A 93 7.36 15.57 -10.67
N ASN A 94 7.96 16.66 -11.13
CA ASN A 94 8.54 17.66 -10.26
C ASN A 94 7.45 18.28 -9.37
N ILE A 95 7.76 18.37 -8.08
CA ILE A 95 6.91 18.99 -7.07
C ILE A 95 7.61 20.20 -6.46
N ASN A 96 6.81 21.11 -5.91
CA ASN A 96 7.34 22.28 -5.21
C ASN A 96 7.93 21.87 -3.86
N TYR A 97 8.95 22.61 -3.44
CA TYR A 97 9.56 22.47 -2.13
C TYR A 97 10.03 23.85 -1.63
N ASP A 98 10.04 24.01 -0.32
CA ASP A 98 10.68 25.14 0.35
C ASP A 98 12.08 24.71 0.81
N ARG A 99 13.08 25.55 0.55
CA ARG A 99 14.47 25.30 0.97
C ARG A 99 14.93 26.31 2.02
N GLN A 100 15.42 25.81 3.14
CA GLN A 100 15.97 26.63 4.22
C GLN A 100 17.35 26.12 4.64
N ILE A 101 18.35 27.01 4.65
CA ILE A 101 19.71 26.67 5.10
C ILE A 101 19.83 26.95 6.61
N GLN A 102 20.35 25.98 7.36
CA GLN A 102 20.66 26.10 8.78
C GLN A 102 22.00 25.39 9.08
N GLY A 103 23.06 26.18 9.30
CA GLY A 103 24.41 25.64 9.47
C GLY A 103 24.88 24.88 8.24
N GLU A 104 25.37 23.66 8.44
CA GLU A 104 25.89 22.78 7.38
C GLU A 104 24.79 22.06 6.57
N TRP A 105 23.51 22.25 6.92
CA TRP A 105 22.39 21.57 6.27
C TRP A 105 21.48 22.56 5.54
N ALA A 106 20.97 22.14 4.39
CA ALA A 106 19.77 22.68 3.77
C ALA A 106 18.61 21.71 3.98
N THR A 107 17.51 22.23 4.48
CA THR A 107 16.26 21.52 4.70
C THR A 107 15.34 21.75 3.52
N LEU A 108 14.83 20.68 2.92
CA LEU A 108 13.82 20.68 1.86
C LEU A 108 12.48 20.24 2.46
N SER A 109 11.53 21.16 2.55
CA SER A 109 10.17 20.88 3.00
C SER A 109 9.26 20.73 1.77
N LEU A 110 8.57 19.60 1.66
CA LEU A 110 7.70 19.27 0.53
C LEU A 110 6.43 18.56 1.00
N SER A 111 5.39 18.60 0.17
CA SER A 111 4.16 17.84 0.37
C SER A 111 3.95 16.91 -0.82
N THR A 112 3.68 15.63 -0.56
CA THR A 112 3.54 14.59 -1.59
C THR A 112 2.21 13.88 -1.47
N THR A 113 1.58 13.59 -2.62
CA THR A 113 0.41 12.71 -2.73
C THR A 113 0.77 11.30 -3.16
N SER A 114 2.06 10.96 -3.17
CA SER A 114 2.61 9.67 -3.57
C SER A 114 3.56 9.13 -2.50
N LEU A 115 3.70 7.81 -2.47
CA LEU A 115 4.63 7.12 -1.58
C LEU A 115 6.07 7.20 -2.09
N ASP A 116 6.28 7.34 -3.39
CA ASP A 116 7.61 7.35 -4.00
C ASP A 116 8.05 8.79 -4.31
N ILE A 117 9.18 9.19 -3.74
CA ILE A 117 9.82 10.50 -3.90
C ILE A 117 11.24 10.29 -4.43
N GLN A 118 11.66 11.15 -5.35
CA GLN A 118 13.03 11.22 -5.81
C GLN A 118 13.59 12.62 -5.56
N ILE A 119 14.74 12.70 -4.90
CA ILE A 119 15.46 13.96 -4.68
C ILE A 119 16.82 13.84 -5.35
N GLU A 120 17.13 14.80 -6.21
CA GLU A 120 18.41 14.89 -6.90
C GLU A 120 19.12 16.19 -6.53
N TYR A 121 20.40 16.08 -6.22
CA TYR A 121 21.26 17.25 -6.01
C TYR A 121 22.69 16.98 -6.42
N TYR A 122 23.41 18.05 -6.70
CA TYR A 122 24.84 18.01 -6.90
C TYR A 122 25.57 18.47 -5.65
N ASP A 123 26.52 17.67 -5.17
CA ASP A 123 27.44 18.00 -4.10
C ASP A 123 28.90 18.07 -4.58
N ALA A 124 29.74 18.70 -3.78
CA ALA A 124 31.13 18.96 -4.11
C ALA A 124 31.97 17.68 -4.07
N LEU A 125 32.79 17.49 -5.10
CA LEU A 125 33.82 16.45 -5.17
C LEU A 125 35.18 17.05 -4.84
N ILE A 126 35.91 16.47 -3.89
CA ILE A 126 37.26 16.92 -3.56
C ILE A 126 38.24 16.30 -4.57
N LYS A 127 39.02 17.14 -5.24
CA LYS A 127 40.02 16.75 -6.24
C LYS A 127 41.43 17.16 -5.81
N GLN A 128 42.37 16.22 -5.83
CA GLN A 128 43.80 16.47 -5.58
C GLN A 128 44.65 15.70 -6.61
N GLY A 129 45.00 16.37 -7.71
CA GLY A 129 45.63 15.69 -8.85
C GLY A 129 44.70 14.63 -9.44
N ALA A 130 45.14 13.37 -9.48
CA ALA A 130 44.30 12.24 -9.89
C ALA A 130 43.37 11.74 -8.77
N ALA A 131 43.66 12.07 -7.50
CA ALA A 131 42.85 11.59 -6.38
C ALA A 131 41.49 12.30 -6.36
N ARG A 132 40.46 11.52 -6.06
CA ARG A 132 39.07 11.95 -5.88
C ARG A 132 38.59 11.45 -4.53
N HIS A 133 37.96 12.33 -3.77
CA HIS A 133 37.45 12.04 -2.44
C HIS A 133 36.05 12.62 -2.27
N TYR A 134 35.14 11.84 -1.71
CA TYR A 134 33.78 12.24 -1.42
C TYR A 134 33.26 11.59 -0.15
N VAL A 135 32.43 12.32 0.59
CA VAL A 135 31.73 11.81 1.77
C VAL A 135 30.25 12.09 1.60
N TYR A 136 29.47 11.01 1.56
CA TYR A 136 28.01 11.10 1.65
C TYR A 136 27.58 10.93 3.11
N LEU A 137 26.61 11.75 3.54
CA LEU A 137 26.04 11.70 4.88
C LEU A 137 24.51 11.66 4.81
N TRP A 138 23.93 10.54 5.25
CA TRP A 138 22.50 10.42 5.53
C TRP A 138 22.19 11.03 6.90
N ALA A 139 21.26 11.99 6.90
CA ALA A 139 20.96 12.80 8.07
C ALA A 139 20.20 12.04 9.19
N GLY A 140 19.50 10.95 8.84
CA GLY A 140 18.84 10.07 9.82
C GLY A 140 17.51 10.58 10.38
N ASP A 141 16.85 11.58 9.78
CA ASP A 141 15.63 12.18 10.36
C ASP A 141 14.46 11.21 10.52
N TYR A 142 14.41 10.18 9.66
CA TYR A 142 13.35 9.19 9.62
C TYR A 142 13.91 7.79 9.77
N ALA A 143 13.13 6.91 10.40
CA ALA A 143 13.41 5.49 10.36
C ALA A 143 13.28 4.96 8.93
N VAL A 144 14.15 4.03 8.56
CA VAL A 144 14.20 3.37 7.25
C VAL A 144 14.17 1.87 7.47
N ASP A 145 13.21 1.16 6.89
CA ASP A 145 13.14 -0.31 7.02
C ASP A 145 14.22 -1.01 6.16
N SER A 146 14.56 -0.44 4.99
CA SER A 146 15.61 -0.93 4.08
C SER A 146 16.42 0.21 3.46
N PHE A 147 17.67 0.37 3.90
CA PHE A 147 18.63 1.35 3.41
C PHE A 147 19.64 0.68 2.47
N ALA A 148 19.85 1.26 1.29
CA ALA A 148 20.78 0.76 0.28
C ALA A 148 21.56 1.89 -0.38
N VAL A 149 22.79 1.57 -0.80
CA VAL A 149 23.65 2.51 -1.53
C VAL A 149 24.18 1.86 -2.79
N GLN A 150 24.20 2.65 -3.87
CA GLN A 150 24.81 2.32 -5.14
C GLN A 150 25.79 3.43 -5.53
N PHE A 151 27.04 3.06 -5.79
CA PHE A 151 28.06 3.96 -6.29
C PHE A 151 28.37 3.63 -7.76
N GLN A 152 28.28 4.61 -8.64
CA GLN A 152 28.69 4.45 -10.03
C GLN A 152 30.16 4.81 -10.19
N MET A 153 30.96 3.85 -10.66
CA MET A 153 32.36 4.12 -10.97
C MET A 153 32.45 4.99 -12.24
N PRO A 154 33.12 6.15 -12.20
CA PRO A 154 33.32 6.97 -13.39
C PRO A 154 34.14 6.22 -14.45
N ILE A 155 33.97 6.60 -15.71
CA ILE A 155 34.85 6.14 -16.78
C ILE A 155 36.31 6.46 -16.44
N GLU A 156 37.24 5.59 -16.84
CA GLU A 156 38.69 5.79 -16.64
C GLU A 156 39.13 5.93 -15.17
N ALA A 157 38.23 5.71 -14.20
CA ALA A 157 38.61 5.65 -12.79
C ALA A 157 39.28 4.31 -12.45
N SER A 158 40.05 4.29 -11.36
CA SER A 158 40.67 3.09 -10.79
C SER A 158 40.71 3.17 -9.26
N ASP A 159 41.13 2.07 -8.64
CA ASP A 159 41.48 2.01 -7.21
C ASP A 159 40.36 2.47 -6.26
N LEU A 160 39.10 2.15 -6.60
CA LEU A 160 37.95 2.48 -5.76
C LEU A 160 38.09 1.86 -4.36
N GLN A 161 37.99 2.70 -3.35
CA GLN A 161 37.87 2.33 -1.94
C GLN A 161 36.60 2.95 -1.38
N THR A 162 35.84 2.15 -0.61
CA THR A 162 34.61 2.58 0.04
C THR A 162 34.59 2.14 1.50
N SER A 163 34.11 3.00 2.38
CA SER A 163 33.89 2.69 3.78
C SER A 163 32.54 3.27 4.23
N PRO A 164 31.54 2.44 4.60
CA PRO A 164 31.52 0.98 4.53
C PRO A 164 31.76 0.41 3.13
N ALA A 165 32.24 -0.83 3.06
CA ALA A 165 32.50 -1.49 1.78
C ALA A 165 31.20 -1.73 0.98
N LEU A 166 31.28 -1.55 -0.33
CA LEU A 166 30.24 -1.93 -1.30
C LEU A 166 30.70 -3.20 -2.05
N PRO A 167 30.36 -4.40 -1.55
CA PRO A 167 31.02 -5.65 -1.99
C PRO A 167 30.50 -6.20 -3.31
N ASN A 168 29.30 -5.79 -3.74
CA ASN A 168 28.69 -6.30 -4.97
C ASN A 168 28.97 -5.33 -6.10
N SER A 169 29.18 -5.85 -7.32
CA SER A 169 29.31 -5.03 -8.52
C SER A 169 28.42 -5.55 -9.64
N ILE A 170 27.82 -4.64 -10.40
CA ILE A 170 27.04 -4.93 -11.62
C ILE A 170 27.46 -3.97 -12.73
N ILE A 171 27.52 -4.46 -13.97
CA ILE A 171 27.71 -3.62 -15.15
C ILE A 171 26.33 -3.20 -15.64
N GLY A 172 26.07 -1.90 -15.70
CA GLY A 172 24.82 -1.34 -16.22
C GLY A 172 24.69 -1.48 -17.73
N ALA A 173 23.51 -1.14 -18.24
CA ALA A 173 23.21 -1.27 -19.67
C ALA A 173 24.09 -0.34 -20.53
N GLU A 174 24.48 0.78 -19.94
CA GLU A 174 25.37 1.80 -20.50
C GLU A 174 26.87 1.46 -20.34
N GLY A 175 27.19 0.29 -19.78
CA GLY A 175 28.56 -0.21 -19.68
C GLY A 175 29.37 0.35 -18.49
N LEU A 176 28.74 1.12 -17.61
CA LEU A 176 29.38 1.59 -16.38
C LEU A 176 29.29 0.51 -15.29
N THR A 177 30.27 0.49 -14.39
CA THR A 177 30.27 -0.44 -13.26
C THR A 177 29.66 0.25 -12.04
N TYR A 178 28.70 -0.42 -11.40
CA TYR A 178 28.06 0.04 -10.18
C TYR A 178 28.41 -0.88 -9.02
N TYR A 179 28.82 -0.31 -7.90
CA TYR A 179 29.09 -1.01 -6.66
C TYR A 179 27.92 -0.82 -5.70
N THR A 180 27.43 -1.88 -5.06
CA THR A 180 26.20 -1.82 -4.27
C THR A 180 26.29 -2.57 -2.94
N SER A 181 25.51 -2.09 -1.97
CA SER A 181 25.26 -2.77 -0.71
C SER A 181 23.87 -2.43 -0.17
N VAL A 182 23.28 -3.38 0.56
CA VAL A 182 22.05 -3.18 1.35
C VAL A 182 22.45 -3.28 2.81
N PHE A 183 22.19 -2.21 3.57
CA PHE A 183 22.60 -2.08 4.97
C PHE A 183 21.47 -2.45 5.96
N GLY A 184 20.27 -2.74 5.45
CA GLY A 184 19.12 -3.11 6.28
C GLY A 184 18.44 -1.88 6.89
N SER A 185 17.85 -2.02 8.07
CA SER A 185 17.08 -0.94 8.69
C SER A 185 17.98 0.09 9.40
N LEU A 186 17.61 1.37 9.34
CA LEU A 186 18.17 2.44 10.15
C LEU A 186 17.08 3.02 11.06
N ALA A 187 17.39 3.22 12.35
CA ALA A 187 16.46 3.87 13.27
C ALA A 187 16.35 5.38 13.00
N ALA A 188 15.24 5.99 13.43
CA ALA A 188 15.16 7.45 13.44
C ALA A 188 16.24 8.04 14.37
N GLY A 189 16.94 9.06 13.90
CA GLY A 189 18.14 9.64 14.51
C GLY A 189 19.44 8.92 14.17
N GLU A 190 19.40 7.78 13.46
CA GLU A 190 20.60 7.04 13.07
C GLU A 190 21.17 7.58 11.74
N THR A 191 22.39 8.13 11.82
CA THR A 191 23.10 8.64 10.64
C THR A 191 23.87 7.53 9.95
N TYR A 192 23.98 7.61 8.62
CA TYR A 192 24.86 6.76 7.83
C TYR A 192 25.88 7.62 7.09
N MET A 193 27.14 7.19 7.05
CA MET A 193 28.21 7.88 6.34
C MET A 193 28.90 6.91 5.39
N LEU A 194 29.08 7.32 4.13
CA LEU A 194 29.91 6.62 3.16
C LEU A 194 31.08 7.52 2.77
N THR A 195 32.30 7.04 3.01
CA THR A 195 33.52 7.64 2.46
C THR A 195 33.89 6.91 1.17
N VAL A 196 34.22 7.68 0.14
CA VAL A 196 34.61 7.18 -1.18
C VAL A 196 35.92 7.82 -1.60
N ASP A 197 36.86 6.98 -2.01
CA ASP A 197 38.13 7.39 -2.61
C ASP A 197 38.34 6.63 -3.91
N TYR A 198 38.81 7.32 -4.96
CA TYR A 198 39.22 6.67 -6.21
C TYR A 198 40.26 7.52 -6.94
N GLN A 199 40.92 6.93 -7.93
CA GLN A 199 41.88 7.61 -8.78
C GLN A 199 41.27 7.86 -10.16
N LYS A 200 41.47 9.05 -10.71
CA LYS A 200 41.08 9.41 -12.07
C LYS A 200 41.98 10.52 -12.60
N ALA A 201 42.79 10.19 -13.61
CA ALA A 201 43.78 11.12 -14.16
C ALA A 201 43.18 12.23 -15.05
N THR A 202 41.97 12.04 -15.54
CA THR A 202 41.29 12.92 -16.50
C THR A 202 40.07 13.60 -15.87
N ASP A 203 39.61 14.71 -16.46
CA ASP A 203 38.34 15.37 -16.11
C ASP A 203 37.20 15.01 -17.08
N SER A 204 37.35 13.93 -17.85
CA SER A 204 36.29 13.37 -18.70
C SER A 204 35.05 13.02 -17.88
N LEU A 205 33.87 13.26 -18.43
CA LEU A 205 32.59 12.93 -17.80
C LEU A 205 32.05 11.60 -18.36
N SER A 206 31.36 10.82 -17.54
CA SER A 206 30.84 9.51 -17.96
C SER A 206 29.69 9.62 -18.97
N ALA A 207 28.73 10.53 -18.76
CA ALA A 207 27.50 10.63 -19.55
C ALA A 207 27.73 10.97 -21.04
N PRO A 208 28.62 11.92 -21.43
CA PRO A 208 28.90 12.20 -22.83
C PRO A 208 29.48 11.01 -23.61
N GLY A 209 30.06 10.02 -22.90
CA GLY A 209 30.61 8.80 -23.50
C GLY A 209 29.58 7.69 -23.72
N LEU A 210 28.34 7.84 -23.23
CA LEU A 210 27.30 6.83 -23.34
C LEU A 210 26.57 6.94 -24.69
N SER A 211 26.50 5.85 -25.44
CA SER A 211 25.65 5.77 -26.62
C SER A 211 24.18 5.71 -26.18
N VAL A 212 23.38 6.69 -26.59
CA VAL A 212 21.92 6.68 -26.37
C VAL A 212 21.28 5.54 -27.17
N GLN A 213 20.94 4.45 -26.49
CA GLN A 213 20.00 3.47 -27.02
C GLN A 213 18.57 4.01 -26.85
N PRO A 214 17.72 3.93 -27.89
CA PRO A 214 16.31 4.32 -27.76
C PRO A 214 15.68 3.55 -26.60
N ALA A 215 14.95 4.25 -25.73
CA ALA A 215 14.22 3.61 -24.64
C ALA A 215 13.31 2.53 -25.22
N GLU A 216 13.58 1.26 -24.89
CA GLU A 216 12.64 0.19 -25.14
C GLU A 216 11.38 0.49 -24.34
N ASN A 217 10.21 0.30 -24.98
CA ASN A 217 8.90 0.58 -24.40
C ASN A 217 8.82 0.09 -22.94
N PRO A 218 8.30 0.91 -22.01
CA PRO A 218 8.26 0.60 -20.57
C PRO A 218 7.36 -0.59 -20.18
N ALA A 219 6.89 -1.37 -21.16
CA ALA A 219 6.09 -2.57 -20.96
C ALA A 219 6.89 -3.78 -20.44
N THR A 220 8.24 -3.72 -20.43
CA THR A 220 9.08 -4.91 -20.22
C THR A 220 10.16 -4.78 -19.13
N ALA A 221 10.06 -3.80 -18.22
CA ALA A 221 10.97 -3.71 -17.09
C ALA A 221 10.77 -4.89 -16.10
N PRO A 222 11.80 -5.68 -15.76
CA PRO A 222 11.69 -6.77 -14.79
C PRO A 222 11.62 -6.19 -13.38
N GLY A 223 10.43 -6.23 -12.77
CA GLY A 223 10.20 -5.70 -11.41
C GLY A 223 8.78 -5.20 -11.18
N ARG A 224 8.00 -4.90 -12.23
CA ARG A 224 6.56 -4.68 -12.08
C ARG A 224 5.86 -6.03 -11.92
N VAL A 225 5.21 -6.24 -10.78
CA VAL A 225 4.21 -7.30 -10.64
C VAL A 225 3.00 -6.87 -11.47
N THR A 226 2.99 -7.23 -12.76
CA THR A 226 1.87 -6.94 -13.64
C THR A 226 0.68 -7.76 -13.16
N TRP A 227 -0.26 -7.11 -12.46
CA TRP A 227 -1.50 -7.73 -11.97
C TRP A 227 -2.27 -8.46 -13.07
N THR A 228 -2.10 -8.05 -14.33
CA THR A 228 -2.61 -8.71 -15.54
C THR A 228 -2.16 -10.17 -15.71
N LYS A 229 -1.00 -10.58 -15.17
CA LYS A 229 -0.55 -11.98 -15.18
C LYS A 229 -1.40 -12.88 -14.27
N TYR A 230 -1.95 -12.31 -13.20
CA TYR A 230 -2.73 -13.05 -12.20
C TYR A 230 -4.23 -12.97 -12.42
N VAL A 231 -4.72 -11.96 -13.15
CA VAL A 231 -6.14 -11.79 -13.51
C VAL A 231 -6.76 -13.07 -14.10
N PRO A 232 -6.14 -13.80 -15.05
CA PRO A 232 -6.72 -15.04 -15.59
C PRO A 232 -6.88 -16.12 -14.52
N TRP A 233 -5.94 -16.23 -13.59
CA TRP A 233 -5.97 -17.21 -12.50
C TRP A 233 -7.00 -16.85 -11.44
N VAL A 234 -7.10 -15.57 -11.07
CA VAL A 234 -8.11 -15.07 -10.13
C VAL A 234 -9.52 -15.27 -10.70
N LEU A 235 -9.74 -14.94 -11.97
CA LEU A 235 -11.02 -15.19 -12.65
C LEU A 235 -11.29 -16.69 -12.81
N GLY A 236 -10.27 -17.50 -13.08
CA GLY A 236 -10.38 -18.96 -13.16
C GLY A 236 -10.78 -19.58 -11.81
N ILE A 237 -10.15 -19.17 -10.72
CA ILE A 237 -10.46 -19.64 -9.36
C ILE A 237 -11.86 -19.17 -8.95
N LEU A 238 -12.19 -17.90 -9.18
CA LEU A 238 -13.53 -17.36 -8.89
C LEU A 238 -14.61 -18.11 -9.69
N GLY A 239 -14.37 -18.37 -10.97
CA GLY A 239 -15.26 -19.15 -11.82
C GLY A 239 -15.42 -20.59 -11.33
N ALA A 240 -14.34 -21.26 -10.93
CA ALA A 240 -14.38 -22.62 -10.38
C ALA A 240 -15.17 -22.68 -9.06
N VAL A 241 -14.99 -21.70 -8.18
CA VAL A 241 -15.75 -21.60 -6.92
C VAL A 241 -17.24 -21.42 -7.19
N LEU A 242 -17.60 -20.49 -8.08
CA LEU A 242 -19.00 -20.26 -8.45
C LEU A 242 -19.63 -21.48 -9.13
N PHE A 243 -18.88 -22.20 -9.95
CA PHE A 243 -19.35 -23.42 -10.61
C PHE A 243 -19.58 -24.56 -9.61
N LEU A 244 -18.64 -24.78 -8.68
CA LEU A 244 -18.80 -25.77 -7.60
C LEU A 244 -19.97 -25.42 -6.70
N PHE A 245 -20.12 -24.14 -6.33
CA PHE A 245 -21.26 -23.68 -5.55
C PHE A 245 -22.59 -23.91 -6.29
N GLY A 246 -22.64 -23.61 -7.59
CA GLY A 246 -23.80 -23.87 -8.44
C GLY A 246 -24.15 -25.36 -8.55
N LEU A 247 -23.15 -26.24 -8.67
CA LEU A 247 -23.35 -27.68 -8.69
C LEU A 247 -23.88 -28.21 -7.35
N VAL A 248 -23.31 -27.77 -6.23
CA VAL A 248 -23.75 -28.16 -4.89
C VAL A 248 -25.18 -27.67 -4.65
N ALA A 249 -25.49 -26.41 -4.95
CA ALA A 249 -26.83 -25.86 -4.85
C ALA A 249 -27.83 -26.59 -5.77
N GLY A 250 -27.43 -26.94 -7.00
CA GLY A 250 -28.25 -27.69 -7.94
C GLY A 250 -28.55 -29.12 -7.48
N VAL A 251 -27.56 -29.81 -6.93
CA VAL A 251 -27.72 -31.16 -6.35
C VAL A 251 -28.63 -31.13 -5.13
N LEU A 252 -28.45 -30.15 -4.22
CA LEU A 252 -29.32 -29.97 -3.05
C LEU A 252 -30.77 -29.68 -3.46
N TYR A 253 -30.97 -28.82 -4.47
CA TYR A 253 -32.28 -28.51 -5.01
C TYR A 253 -32.96 -29.74 -5.64
N TRP A 254 -32.20 -30.54 -6.40
CA TRP A 254 -32.74 -31.74 -7.05
C TRP A 254 -33.02 -32.88 -6.06
N GLN A 255 -32.21 -33.03 -5.02
CA GLN A 255 -32.46 -33.97 -3.93
C GLN A 255 -33.67 -33.55 -3.08
N GLY A 256 -33.88 -32.25 -2.89
CA GLY A 256 -35.11 -31.70 -2.27
C GLY A 256 -36.37 -32.04 -3.07
N ARG A 257 -36.27 -32.10 -4.41
CA ARG A 257 -37.40 -32.42 -5.31
C ARG A 257 -37.72 -33.93 -5.41
N ARG A 258 -36.79 -34.80 -5.00
CA ARG A 258 -37.00 -36.27 -4.97
C ARG A 258 -37.67 -36.78 -3.70
N ARG A 259 -37.90 -35.94 -2.69
CA ARG A 259 -38.65 -36.30 -1.47
C ARG A 259 -40.17 -36.24 -1.63
N ASP A 260 -40.69 -35.71 -2.74
CA ASP A 260 -42.13 -35.70 -3.07
C ASP A 260 -42.57 -36.89 -3.96
N SER A 261 -41.72 -37.89 -4.17
CA SER A 261 -42.06 -39.10 -4.94
C SER A 261 -41.86 -40.36 -4.11
N GLY A 262 -42.55 -40.43 -2.98
CA GLY A 262 -42.57 -41.61 -2.11
C GLY A 262 -43.98 -41.97 -1.66
N GLY A 263 -44.64 -42.86 -2.41
CA GLY A 263 -45.60 -43.80 -1.84
C GLY A 263 -47.06 -43.67 -2.31
N VAL A 264 -47.41 -44.31 -3.42
CA VAL A 264 -48.76 -44.88 -3.56
C VAL A 264 -48.64 -46.40 -3.52
N SER A 265 -48.94 -46.92 -2.33
CA SER A 265 -49.21 -48.34 -2.07
C SER A 265 -50.34 -48.82 -3.00
N ARG A 266 -50.06 -49.89 -3.75
CA ARG A 266 -51.07 -50.65 -4.50
C ARG A 266 -51.95 -51.39 -3.48
N GLN A 267 -53.05 -50.78 -3.08
CA GLN A 267 -54.18 -51.51 -2.51
C GLN A 267 -55.27 -51.70 -3.56
N ARG A 268 -55.48 -52.98 -3.86
CA ARG A 268 -56.52 -53.52 -4.74
C ARG A 268 -57.83 -53.52 -3.97
N HIS A 269 -58.86 -52.79 -4.41
CA HIS A 269 -60.26 -53.13 -4.10
C HIS A 269 -61.20 -52.79 -5.25
N ALA A 270 -62.14 -53.73 -5.42
CA ALA A 270 -63.23 -53.79 -6.39
C ALA A 270 -64.35 -52.75 -6.06
N PRO A 271 -65.38 -52.62 -6.92
CA PRO A 271 -66.07 -51.37 -7.19
C PRO A 271 -67.25 -51.08 -6.25
N GLY A 272 -67.63 -49.80 -6.15
CA GLY A 272 -68.89 -49.43 -5.50
C GLY A 272 -69.14 -47.93 -5.39
N ARG A 273 -69.77 -47.38 -6.44
CA ARG A 273 -70.90 -46.42 -6.36
C ARG A 273 -70.62 -44.98 -5.87
N GLU A 274 -70.29 -44.14 -6.83
CA GLU A 274 -70.98 -42.88 -7.19
C GLU A 274 -71.72 -42.11 -6.08
N LYS A 275 -71.12 -40.99 -5.64
CA LYS A 275 -71.80 -39.73 -5.31
C LYS A 275 -70.87 -38.54 -5.62
N THR A 276 -71.31 -37.71 -6.57
CA THR A 276 -71.20 -36.24 -6.63
C THR A 276 -70.32 -35.59 -5.56
N GLY A 277 -69.24 -34.86 -5.84
CA GLY A 277 -69.10 -33.81 -6.85
C GLY A 277 -69.24 -32.45 -6.16
N GLU A 278 -68.19 -31.98 -5.46
CA GLU A 278 -68.13 -30.62 -4.94
C GLU A 278 -66.76 -30.01 -5.25
N GLN A 279 -66.75 -29.24 -6.34
CA GLN A 279 -65.62 -28.44 -6.80
C GLN A 279 -65.50 -27.22 -5.88
N SER A 280 -64.40 -27.09 -5.12
CA SER A 280 -64.14 -25.83 -4.42
C SER A 280 -63.76 -24.77 -5.47
N GLU A 281 -64.71 -23.92 -5.83
CA GLU A 281 -64.50 -22.78 -6.72
C GLU A 281 -63.39 -21.88 -6.15
N ALA A 282 -62.32 -21.68 -6.91
CA ALA A 282 -61.20 -20.85 -6.47
C ALA A 282 -61.62 -19.37 -6.51
N VAL A 283 -61.67 -18.71 -5.36
CA VAL A 283 -61.97 -17.27 -5.27
C VAL A 283 -60.72 -16.45 -5.57
N TYR A 284 -60.84 -15.43 -6.42
CA TYR A 284 -59.74 -14.54 -6.82
C TYR A 284 -60.02 -13.08 -6.44
N CYS A 285 -58.96 -12.31 -6.20
CA CYS A 285 -59.07 -10.87 -5.98
C CYS A 285 -59.43 -10.14 -7.28
N HIS A 286 -60.53 -9.38 -7.28
CA HIS A 286 -60.99 -8.60 -8.42
C HIS A 286 -60.04 -7.46 -8.84
N GLN A 287 -59.13 -7.04 -7.96
CA GLN A 287 -58.22 -5.93 -8.24
C GLN A 287 -56.86 -6.42 -8.75
N CYS A 288 -56.26 -7.42 -8.09
CA CYS A 288 -54.90 -7.88 -8.41
C CYS A 288 -54.82 -9.30 -9.00
N GLY A 289 -55.94 -9.99 -9.18
CA GLY A 289 -56.02 -11.30 -9.83
C GLY A 289 -55.42 -12.48 -9.05
N ARG A 290 -54.88 -12.25 -7.83
CA ARG A 290 -54.32 -13.33 -7.01
C ARG A 290 -55.41 -14.14 -6.31
N ARG A 291 -55.16 -15.45 -6.19
CA ARG A 291 -56.06 -16.39 -5.50
C ARG A 291 -56.14 -16.08 -4.01
N ALA A 292 -57.35 -16.01 -3.49
CA ALA A 292 -57.62 -15.91 -2.07
C ALA A 292 -57.81 -17.29 -1.45
N GLN A 293 -57.48 -17.45 -0.17
CA GLN A 293 -57.78 -18.68 0.57
C GLN A 293 -59.22 -18.67 1.08
N LEU A 294 -59.79 -19.87 1.27
CA LEU A 294 -61.14 -20.03 1.82
C LEU A 294 -61.17 -19.38 3.22
N GLY A 295 -61.98 -18.33 3.40
CA GLY A 295 -62.10 -17.60 4.66
C GLY A 295 -61.51 -16.18 4.66
N ASP A 296 -60.68 -15.80 3.69
CA ASP A 296 -60.10 -14.45 3.64
C ASP A 296 -61.18 -13.38 3.38
N VAL A 297 -61.16 -12.29 4.17
CA VAL A 297 -62.03 -11.11 4.01
C VAL A 297 -61.33 -10.01 3.19
N PHE A 298 -60.00 -9.91 3.35
CA PHE A 298 -59.14 -8.98 2.63
C PHE A 298 -58.07 -9.75 1.85
N CYS A 299 -57.69 -9.23 0.68
CA CYS A 299 -56.62 -9.79 -0.11
C CYS A 299 -55.28 -9.57 0.59
N ARG A 300 -54.57 -10.66 0.90
CA ARG A 300 -53.25 -10.60 1.57
C ARG A 300 -52.16 -9.90 0.74
N ALA A 301 -52.36 -9.78 -0.57
CA ALA A 301 -51.38 -9.16 -1.46
C ALA A 301 -51.58 -7.65 -1.68
N CYS A 302 -52.82 -7.16 -1.59
CA CYS A 302 -53.12 -5.75 -1.89
C CYS A 302 -54.03 -5.06 -0.85
N GLY A 303 -54.46 -5.77 0.18
CA GLY A 303 -55.27 -5.23 1.28
C GLY A 303 -56.75 -4.96 0.95
N ILE A 304 -57.19 -5.14 -0.30
CA ILE A 304 -58.56 -4.82 -0.68
C ILE A 304 -59.57 -5.89 -0.20
N ARG A 305 -60.77 -5.47 0.19
CA ARG A 305 -61.84 -6.39 0.62
C ARG A 305 -62.30 -7.25 -0.56
N ILE A 306 -62.34 -8.55 -0.38
CA ILE A 306 -62.80 -9.49 -1.41
C ILE A 306 -64.32 -9.42 -1.46
N ARG A 307 -64.88 -9.12 -2.64
CA ARG A 307 -66.32 -9.21 -2.88
C ARG A 307 -66.67 -10.68 -3.04
N ARG A 308 -67.24 -11.30 -2.00
CA ARG A 308 -67.93 -12.59 -2.16
C ARG A 308 -69.27 -12.27 -2.81
N GLY A 309 -69.54 -12.84 -3.98
CA GLY A 309 -70.89 -12.77 -4.54
C GLY A 309 -71.82 -13.52 -3.59
N GLU A 310 -72.78 -12.82 -3.01
CA GLU A 310 -73.93 -13.45 -2.38
C GLU A 310 -74.80 -14.01 -3.51
N GLN A 311 -74.97 -15.33 -3.54
CA GLN A 311 -76.15 -15.98 -4.11
C GLN A 311 -77.06 -16.38 -2.96
#